data_AF-D6BGQ1-F1
#
_entry.id   AF-D6BGQ1-F1
#
_cell.length_a   1.000
_cell.length_b   1.000
_cell.length_c   1.000
_cell.angle_alpha   90.00
_cell.angle_beta   90.00
_cell.angle_gamma   90.00
#
_symmetry.space_group_name_H-M   'P 1'
#
loop_
_entity.id
_entity.type
_entity.pdbx_description
1 polymer ?
#
loop_
_entity_poly.entity_id
_entity_poly.type
_entity_poly.pdbx_seq_one_letter_code
_entity_poly.pdbx_strand_id
1 'polypeptide(L)'
;MEKNSYTVEEAANKMGCTLQAVREQIKASKIPGCTCIRKGKNWTYYIPKLALDNYLKGANGVDIESIKEAVKIAFKEVIEEMTEKEIERRLATN
;
A
#
# COMPACT_ATOMS: atom_id res chain seq x y z
N MET A 1 -0.06 -22.28 8.79
CA MET A 1 -0.10 -21.14 7.86
C MET A 1 -0.98 -20.08 8.49
N GLU A 2 -0.47 -18.86 8.70
CA GLU A 2 -1.32 -17.76 9.15
C GLU A 2 -2.36 -17.41 8.10
N LYS A 3 -3.56 -17.08 8.57
CA LYS A 3 -4.67 -16.67 7.71
C LYS A 3 -4.38 -15.25 7.21
N ASN A 4 -4.13 -15.10 5.92
CA ASN A 4 -3.81 -13.81 5.27
C ASN A 4 -5.04 -13.00 4.83
N SER A 5 -6.23 -13.40 5.26
CA SER A 5 -7.50 -12.75 4.94
C SER A 5 -8.38 -12.58 6.16
N TYR A 6 -9.23 -11.56 6.13
CA TYR A 6 -10.32 -11.35 7.07
C TYR A 6 -11.61 -12.03 6.57
N THR A 7 -12.45 -12.46 7.51
CA THR A 7 -13.86 -12.72 7.24
C THR A 7 -14.63 -11.40 7.13
N VAL A 8 -15.85 -11.45 6.62
CA VAL A 8 -16.73 -10.26 6.57
C VAL A 8 -17.04 -9.74 7.99
N GLU A 9 -17.13 -10.63 8.98
CA GLU A 9 -17.35 -10.27 10.39
C GLU A 9 -16.13 -9.54 10.98
N GLU A 10 -14.93 -10.08 10.76
CA GLU A 10 -13.69 -9.46 11.21
C GLU A 10 -13.49 -8.08 10.58
N ALA A 11 -13.80 -7.95 9.28
CA ALA A 11 -13.74 -6.68 8.58
C ALA A 11 -14.76 -5.66 9.12
N ALA A 12 -16.01 -6.09 9.39
CA ALA A 12 -17.05 -5.24 9.94
C ALA A 12 -16.68 -4.69 11.32
N ASN A 13 -16.11 -5.55 12.18
CA ASN A 13 -15.61 -5.14 13.49
C ASN A 13 -14.49 -4.09 13.38
N LYS A 14 -13.55 -4.27 12.44
CA LYS A 14 -12.46 -3.31 12.20
C LYS A 14 -12.93 -1.98 11.61
N MET A 15 -13.94 -2.02 10.75
CA MET A 15 -14.53 -0.84 10.13
C MET A 15 -15.55 -0.14 11.04
N GLY A 16 -15.94 -0.74 12.18
CA GLY A 16 -16.97 -0.21 13.07
C GLY A 16 -18.34 -0.12 12.41
N CYS A 17 -18.67 -1.03 11.48
CA CYS A 17 -19.88 -0.97 10.67
C CYS A 17 -20.59 -2.33 10.58
N THR A 18 -21.72 -2.38 9.86
CA THR A 18 -22.48 -3.62 9.68
C THR A 18 -21.85 -4.54 8.63
N LEU A 19 -22.07 -5.85 8.76
CA LEU A 19 -21.71 -6.86 7.76
C LEU A 19 -22.19 -6.49 6.35
N GLN A 20 -23.41 -5.96 6.25
CA GLN A 20 -24.02 -5.58 4.98
C GLN A 20 -23.29 -4.40 4.34
N ALA A 21 -22.90 -3.40 5.13
CA ALA A 21 -22.12 -2.27 4.65
C ALA A 21 -20.77 -2.71 4.06
N VAL A 22 -20.06 -3.64 4.73
CA VAL A 22 -18.81 -4.21 4.19
C VAL A 22 -19.04 -4.88 2.84
N ARG A 23 -20.10 -5.69 2.73
CA ARG A 23 -20.44 -6.39 1.47
C ARG A 23 -20.76 -5.43 0.34
N GLU A 24 -21.50 -4.36 0.62
CA GLU A 24 -21.85 -3.33 -0.35
C GLU A 24 -20.61 -2.55 -0.82
N GLN A 25 -19.71 -2.20 0.09
CA GLN A 25 -18.46 -1.53 -0.26
C GLN A 25 -17.56 -2.40 -1.14
N ILE A 26 -17.43 -3.70 -0.83
CA ILE A 26 -16.65 -4.65 -1.64
C ILE A 26 -17.30 -4.84 -3.02
N LYS A 27 -18.63 -5.01 -3.09
CA LYS A 27 -19.36 -5.13 -4.36
C LYS A 27 -19.25 -3.88 -5.23
N ALA A 28 -19.21 -2.70 -4.60
CA ALA A 28 -19.02 -1.42 -5.27
C ALA A 28 -17.54 -1.09 -5.55
N SER A 29 -16.62 -2.04 -5.31
CA SER A 29 -15.17 -1.87 -5.51
C SER A 29 -14.57 -0.65 -4.79
N LYS A 30 -15.12 -0.27 -3.63
CA LYS A 30 -14.68 0.90 -2.84
C LYS A 30 -13.47 0.62 -1.97
N ILE A 31 -13.16 -0.65 -1.71
CA ILE A 31 -12.00 -1.09 -0.93
C ILE A 31 -11.02 -1.75 -1.91
N PRO A 32 -9.95 -1.06 -2.33
CA PRO A 32 -8.98 -1.61 -3.28
C PRO A 32 -8.39 -2.93 -2.80
N GLY A 33 -8.26 -3.90 -3.69
CA GLY A 33 -7.70 -5.23 -3.39
C GLY A 33 -8.66 -6.21 -2.69
N CYS A 34 -9.83 -5.74 -2.24
CA CYS A 34 -10.91 -6.63 -1.79
C CYS A 34 -11.83 -6.96 -2.97
N THR A 35 -12.24 -8.22 -3.10
CA THR A 35 -13.08 -8.68 -4.21
C THR A 35 -14.19 -9.60 -3.71
N CYS A 36 -15.19 -9.85 -4.56
CA CYS A 36 -16.18 -10.89 -4.32
C CYS A 36 -16.53 -11.61 -5.61
N ILE A 37 -16.82 -12.90 -5.48
CA ILE A 37 -17.32 -13.73 -6.58
C ILE A 37 -18.66 -14.32 -6.18
N ARG A 38 -19.58 -14.36 -7.15
CA ARG A 38 -20.85 -15.06 -6.98
C ARG A 38 -20.67 -16.53 -7.34
N LYS A 39 -20.91 -17.42 -6.38
CA LYS A 39 -20.97 -18.87 -6.59
C LYS A 39 -22.41 -19.34 -6.42
N GLY A 40 -23.13 -19.42 -7.54
CA GLY A 40 -24.56 -19.78 -7.56
C GLY A 40 -25.44 -18.73 -6.87
N LYS A 41 -26.11 -19.15 -5.78
CA LYS A 41 -26.92 -18.26 -4.93
C LYS A 41 -26.10 -17.52 -3.87
N ASN A 42 -24.88 -17.97 -3.59
CA ASN A 42 -24.04 -17.45 -2.50
C ASN A 42 -22.97 -16.50 -3.03
N TRP A 43 -22.58 -15.53 -2.20
CA TRP A 43 -21.44 -14.65 -2.45
C TRP A 43 -20.25 -15.10 -1.61
N THR A 44 -19.09 -15.20 -2.23
CA THR A 44 -17.82 -15.41 -1.55
C THR A 44 -17.03 -14.11 -1.60
N TYR A 45 -16.56 -13.65 -0.44
CA TYR A 45 -15.80 -12.42 -0.30
C TYR A 45 -14.34 -12.74 -0.02
N TYR A 46 -13.44 -12.04 -0.71
CA TYR A 46 -12.01 -12.13 -0.54
C TYR A 46 -11.50 -10.80 -0.01
N ILE A 47 -11.07 -10.80 1.26
CA ILE A 47 -10.67 -9.61 2.00
C ILE A 47 -9.24 -9.82 2.51
N PRO A 48 -8.20 -9.53 1.71
CA PRO A 48 -6.82 -9.62 2.17
C PRO A 48 -6.58 -8.70 3.36
N LYS A 49 -5.84 -9.17 4.38
CA LYS A 49 -5.55 -8.35 5.57
C LYS A 49 -4.87 -7.03 5.20
N LEU A 50 -3.82 -7.12 4.37
CA LEU A 50 -3.07 -5.97 3.89
C LEU A 50 -3.95 -4.94 3.18
N ALA A 51 -4.88 -5.40 2.33
CA ALA A 51 -5.76 -4.52 1.57
C ALA A 51 -6.71 -3.74 2.49
N LEU A 52 -7.36 -4.43 3.43
CA LEU A 52 -8.28 -3.79 4.37
C LEU A 52 -7.53 -2.89 5.35
N ASP A 53 -6.41 -3.34 5.90
CA ASP A 53 -5.63 -2.55 6.86
C ASP A 53 -5.07 -1.27 6.18
N ASN A 54 -4.66 -1.33 4.92
CA ASN A 54 -4.26 -0.14 4.14
C ASN A 54 -5.45 0.80 3.89
N TYR A 55 -6.62 0.25 3.55
CA TYR A 55 -7.83 1.05 3.39
C TYR A 55 -8.22 1.79 4.68
N LEU A 56 -8.12 1.10 5.83
CA LEU A 56 -8.41 1.68 7.16
C LEU A 56 -7.39 2.75 7.58
N LYS A 57 -6.11 2.57 7.22
CA LYS A 57 -5.08 3.61 7.40
C LYS A 57 -5.30 4.84 6.50
N GLY A 58 -6.15 4.72 5.48
CA GLY A 58 -6.38 5.75 4.47
C GLY A 58 -5.15 5.99 3.58
N ALA A 59 -5.20 7.01 2.72
CA ALA A 59 -4.08 7.42 1.87
C ALA A 59 -2.80 7.80 2.65
N ASN A 60 -2.90 7.92 3.98
CA ASN A 60 -1.79 8.20 4.90
C ASN A 60 -0.96 6.95 5.24
N GLY A 61 -1.31 5.76 4.72
CA GLY A 61 -0.54 4.53 4.93
C GLY A 61 0.79 4.49 4.15
N VAL A 62 0.93 5.33 3.13
CA VAL A 62 2.22 5.66 2.54
C VAL A 62 2.67 6.92 3.27
N ASP A 63 3.67 6.79 4.15
CA ASP A 63 4.32 7.96 4.72
C ASP A 63 5.11 8.64 3.60
N ILE A 64 4.41 9.52 2.88
CA ILE A 64 4.96 10.31 1.79
C ILE A 64 6.18 11.10 2.27
N GLU A 65 6.23 11.46 3.56
CA GLU A 65 7.36 12.17 4.12
C GLU A 65 8.57 11.24 4.27
N SER A 66 8.38 10.02 4.77
CA SER A 66 9.42 8.98 4.74
C SER A 66 9.92 8.67 3.32
N ILE A 67 9.03 8.64 2.31
CA ILE A 67 9.44 8.44 0.91
C ILE A 67 10.25 9.63 0.40
N LYS A 68 9.82 10.86 0.67
CA LYS A 68 10.57 12.07 0.27
C LYS A 68 11.96 12.08 0.91
N GLU A 69 12.07 11.74 2.19
CA GLU A 69 13.33 11.65 2.92
C GLU A 69 14.27 10.64 2.25
N ALA A 70 13.77 9.43 1.98
CA ALA A 70 14.54 8.37 1.31
C ALA A 70 15.00 8.78 -0.10
N VAL A 71 14.12 9.42 -0.89
CA VAL A 71 14.46 9.90 -2.23
C VAL A 71 15.51 11.01 -2.18
N LYS A 72 15.39 11.94 -1.23
CA LYS A 72 16.35 13.05 -1.07
C LYS A 72 17.75 12.54 -0.71
N ILE A 73 17.84 11.54 0.16
CA ILE A 73 19.11 10.90 0.53
C ILE A 73 19.73 10.23 -0.69
N ALA A 74 18.96 9.39 -1.40
CA ALA A 74 19.46 8.68 -2.58
C ALA A 74 19.93 9.63 -3.69
N PHE A 75 19.21 10.74 -3.94
CA PHE A 75 19.63 11.74 -4.91
C PHE A 75 20.93 12.46 -4.50
N LYS A 76 21.10 12.74 -3.21
CA LYS A 76 22.30 13.42 -2.70
C LYS A 76 23.55 12.56 -2.93
N GLU A 77 23.48 11.27 -2.57
CA GLU A 77 24.61 10.34 -2.73
C GLU A 77 25.04 10.21 -4.20
N VAL A 78 24.08 10.09 -5.12
CA VAL A 78 24.37 10.01 -6.56
C VAL A 78 25.01 11.30 -7.09
N ILE A 79 24.53 12.47 -6.64
CA ILE A 79 25.12 13.75 -7.05
C ILE A 79 26.53 13.90 -6.51
N GLU A 80 26.79 13.53 -5.26
CA GLU A 80 28.13 13.56 -4.66
C GLU A 80 29.10 12.67 -5.45
N GLU A 81 28.71 11.42 -5.74
CA GLU A 81 29.54 10.49 -6.52
C GLU A 81 29.82 11.00 -7.95
N MET A 82 28.80 11.57 -8.62
CA MET A 82 28.98 12.16 -9.95
C MET A 82 29.90 13.38 -9.91
N THR A 83 29.79 14.20 -8.87
CA THR A 83 30.59 15.43 -8.70
C THR A 83 32.05 15.10 -8.43
N GLU A 84 32.33 14.13 -7.56
CA GLU A 84 33.69 13.66 -7.27
C GLU A 84 34.37 13.11 -8.52
N LYS A 85 33.69 12.23 -9.28
CA LYS A 85 34.24 11.67 -10.53
C LYS A 85 34.54 12.75 -11.57
N GLU A 86 33.70 13.77 -11.66
CA GLU A 86 33.93 14.89 -12.58
C GLU A 86 35.11 15.76 -12.12
N ILE A 87 35.26 16.00 -10.81
CA ILE A 87 36.42 16.72 -10.25
C ILE A 87 37.71 15.93 -10.51
N GLU A 88 37.72 14.62 -10.24
CA GLU A 88 38.88 13.75 -10.50
C GLU A 88 39.29 13.77 -11.98
N ARG A 89 38.33 13.67 -12.90
CA ARG A 89 38.58 13.78 -14.35
C ARG A 89 39.23 15.11 -14.71
N ARG A 90 38.73 16.22 -14.14
CA ARG A 90 39.28 17.55 -14.42
C ARG A 90 40.67 17.74 -13.83
N LEU A 91 40.92 17.23 -12.63
CA LEU A 91 42.24 17.27 -12.00
C LEU A 91 43.27 16.38 -12.71
N ALA A 92 42.85 15.25 -13.29
CA ALA A 92 43.74 14.36 -14.05
C ALA A 92 44.10 14.88 -15.46
N THR A 93 43.42 15.94 -15.94
CA THR A 93 43.64 16.51 -17.27
C THR A 93 44.44 17.83 -17.23
N ASN A 94 44.70 18.38 -16.03
CA ASN A 94 45.62 19.50 -15.79
C ASN A 94 47.00 18.99 -15.33
#